data_AF-A0A4Q3RL71-F1
#
_entry.id   AF-A0A4Q3RL71-F1
#
_cell.length_a   1.000
_cell.length_b   1.000
_cell.length_c   1.000
_cell.angle_alpha   90.00
_cell.angle_beta   90.00
_cell.angle_gamma   90.00
#
_symmetry.space_group_name_H-M   'P 1'
#
loop_
_entity.id
_entity.type
_entity.pdbx_description
1 polymer ?
#
loop_
_entity_poly.entity_id
_entity_poly.type
_entity_poly.pdbx_seq_one_letter_code
_entity_poly.pdbx_strand_id
1 'polypeptide(L)'
;MRVLPAMAALFLFLIMMLNKKLKQLLAAGAFIFALCSPALAQDMSRVKANLDSLCSPRMHGRGYVNYGDRHAAAFISKEFKKPGLQQFNDTYFQFFTLDVNTFPDRVALQVNGKLLDTGEELIADAASKGGEGRAKVVYLDSATIAGPEVTKIISKGFRKKAIVFDSPKTRKSAFQSLQFFSVLPSAAAVITLQKKLTASLAKEQLPFVSLEVLQSAWPAKAKKVRFAVDAEMQKNLISQNVAGLIPGTTEPDSVIIICAHYDHLGRMGRDDYFPGANDNASGISMLLELANFYASAPNKPHYSMLFIA
;
A
#
# COMPACT_ATOMS: atom_id res chain seq x y z
N MET A 1 -33.36 -43.23 -33.88
CA MET A 1 -34.81 -42.93 -33.79
C MET A 1 -35.01 -41.76 -32.85
N ARG A 2 -35.61 -40.67 -33.36
CA ARG A 2 -35.79 -39.37 -32.69
C ARG A 2 -37.04 -39.41 -31.80
N VAL A 3 -36.88 -39.40 -30.48
CA VAL A 3 -37.97 -39.20 -29.51
C VAL A 3 -37.73 -37.88 -28.78
N LEU A 4 -37.81 -36.77 -29.52
CA LEU A 4 -37.78 -35.41 -28.97
C LEU A 4 -38.90 -34.46 -29.46
N PRO A 5 -39.65 -34.70 -30.57
CA PRO A 5 -40.62 -33.70 -31.04
C PRO A 5 -41.95 -33.72 -30.26
N ALA A 6 -42.29 -34.81 -29.56
CA ALA A 6 -43.60 -34.96 -28.92
C ALA A 6 -43.78 -34.12 -27.65
N MET A 7 -42.75 -34.01 -26.79
CA MET A 7 -42.85 -33.21 -25.55
C MET A 7 -42.81 -31.71 -25.80
N ALA A 8 -42.02 -31.24 -26.77
CA ALA A 8 -41.98 -29.84 -27.15
C ALA A 8 -43.31 -29.38 -27.78
N ALA A 9 -43.92 -30.23 -28.61
CA ALA A 9 -45.24 -29.97 -29.19
C ALA A 9 -46.35 -29.93 -28.13
N LEU A 10 -46.32 -30.84 -27.15
CA LEU A 10 -47.31 -30.88 -26.06
C LEU A 10 -47.21 -29.64 -25.16
N PHE A 11 -45.99 -29.16 -24.90
CA PHE A 11 -45.75 -27.95 -24.12
C PHE A 11 -46.22 -26.67 -24.83
N LEU A 12 -45.94 -26.55 -26.13
CA LEU A 12 -46.45 -25.47 -26.99
C LEU A 12 -47.99 -25.48 -27.08
N PHE A 13 -48.59 -26.67 -27.19
CA PHE A 13 -50.05 -26.82 -27.25
C PHE A 13 -50.72 -26.45 -25.92
N LEU A 14 -50.13 -26.83 -24.78
CA LEU A 14 -50.61 -26.40 -23.46
C LEU A 14 -50.53 -24.88 -23.29
N ILE A 15 -49.44 -24.25 -23.75
CA ILE A 15 -49.28 -22.79 -23.70
C ILE A 15 -50.35 -22.12 -24.57
N MET A 16 -50.67 -22.65 -25.75
CA MET A 16 -51.74 -22.14 -26.61
C MET A 16 -53.13 -22.20 -25.98
N MET A 17 -53.39 -23.16 -25.08
CA MET A 17 -54.65 -23.31 -24.34
C MET A 17 -54.81 -22.32 -23.17
N LEU A 18 -53.74 -21.60 -22.77
CA LEU A 18 -53.82 -20.64 -21.67
C LEU A 18 -54.55 -19.37 -22.10
N ASN A 19 -55.35 -18.80 -21.18
CA ASN A 19 -56.00 -17.51 -21.38
C ASN A 19 -54.94 -16.41 -21.64
N LYS A 20 -55.27 -15.44 -22.50
CA LYS A 20 -54.45 -14.27 -22.83
C LYS A 20 -53.79 -13.60 -21.61
N LYS A 21 -54.50 -13.47 -20.48
CA LYS A 21 -53.92 -12.92 -19.23
C LYS A 21 -52.78 -13.77 -18.67
N LEU A 22 -52.90 -15.10 -18.72
CA LEU A 22 -51.90 -16.03 -18.20
C LEU A 22 -50.68 -16.15 -19.14
N LYS A 23 -50.90 -16.07 -20.47
CA LYS A 23 -49.81 -15.93 -21.45
C LYS A 23 -49.03 -14.62 -21.24
N GLN A 24 -49.73 -13.52 -20.98
CA GLN A 24 -49.10 -12.23 -20.69
C GLN A 24 -48.31 -12.27 -19.37
N LEU A 25 -48.83 -12.93 -18.33
CA LEU A 25 -48.12 -13.14 -17.05
C LEU A 25 -46.88 -14.02 -17.22
N LEU A 26 -46.96 -15.11 -17.97
CA LEU A 26 -45.81 -15.98 -18.25
C LEU A 26 -44.76 -15.27 -19.13
N ALA A 27 -45.19 -14.51 -20.14
CA ALA A 27 -44.30 -13.70 -20.97
C ALA A 27 -43.63 -12.58 -20.15
N ALA A 28 -44.36 -11.91 -19.28
CA ALA A 28 -43.81 -10.91 -18.36
C ALA A 28 -42.84 -11.56 -17.34
N GLY A 29 -43.18 -12.74 -16.81
CA GLY A 29 -42.31 -13.51 -15.92
C GLY A 29 -41.01 -13.96 -16.60
N ALA A 30 -41.09 -14.46 -17.84
CA ALA A 30 -39.92 -14.82 -18.64
C ALA A 30 -39.07 -13.60 -19.03
N PHE A 31 -39.70 -12.46 -19.31
CA PHE A 31 -39.02 -11.19 -19.59
C PHE A 31 -38.29 -10.65 -18.36
N ILE A 32 -38.92 -10.70 -17.18
CA ILE A 32 -38.30 -10.34 -15.89
C ILE A 32 -37.15 -11.31 -15.56
N PHE A 33 -37.31 -12.61 -15.79
CA PHE A 33 -36.25 -13.60 -15.57
C PHE A 33 -35.07 -13.41 -16.53
N ALA A 34 -35.31 -13.00 -17.78
CA ALA A 34 -34.27 -12.66 -18.76
C ALA A 34 -33.53 -11.35 -18.38
N LEU A 35 -34.23 -10.37 -17.81
CA LEU A 35 -33.64 -9.14 -17.24
C LEU A 35 -32.83 -9.39 -15.96
N CYS A 36 -33.07 -10.52 -15.27
CA CYS A 36 -32.32 -10.98 -14.12
C CYS A 36 -31.28 -12.06 -14.48
N SER A 37 -30.77 -12.06 -15.71
CA SER A 37 -29.53 -12.78 -15.99
C SER A 37 -28.46 -12.19 -15.06
N PRO A 38 -27.81 -12.97 -14.17
CA PRO A 38 -26.71 -12.45 -13.40
C PRO A 38 -25.69 -11.97 -14.43
N ALA A 39 -25.47 -10.65 -14.50
CA ALA A 39 -24.29 -10.13 -15.16
C ALA A 39 -23.12 -10.94 -14.58
N LEU A 40 -22.23 -11.43 -15.44
CA LEU A 40 -21.00 -12.10 -15.01
C LEU A 40 -20.21 -11.08 -14.20
N ALA A 41 -20.49 -11.01 -12.90
CA ALA A 41 -19.83 -10.13 -11.98
C ALA A 41 -18.43 -10.67 -11.72
N GLN A 42 -17.59 -9.81 -11.16
CA GLN A 42 -16.30 -10.19 -10.61
C GLN A 42 -16.50 -11.33 -9.59
N ASP A 43 -15.63 -12.34 -9.63
CA ASP A 43 -15.61 -13.37 -8.59
C ASP A 43 -15.07 -12.75 -7.29
N MET A 44 -15.98 -12.18 -6.49
CA MET A 44 -15.62 -11.51 -5.26
C MET A 44 -14.98 -12.45 -4.23
N SER A 45 -15.14 -13.76 -4.37
CA SER A 45 -14.44 -14.73 -3.51
C SER A 45 -12.96 -14.78 -3.86
N ARG A 46 -12.61 -14.79 -5.16
CA ARG A 46 -11.22 -14.71 -5.63
C ARG A 46 -10.59 -13.36 -5.33
N VAL A 47 -11.33 -12.25 -5.50
CA VAL A 47 -10.85 -10.91 -5.11
C VAL A 47 -10.49 -10.86 -3.62
N LYS A 48 -11.36 -11.38 -2.75
CA LYS A 48 -11.08 -11.47 -1.31
C LYS A 48 -9.88 -12.37 -1.00
N ALA A 49 -9.78 -13.54 -1.62
CA ALA A 49 -8.65 -14.45 -1.42
C ALA A 49 -7.31 -13.83 -1.85
N ASN A 50 -7.30 -13.07 -2.95
CA ASN A 50 -6.13 -12.32 -3.40
C ASN A 50 -5.76 -11.22 -2.38
N LEU A 51 -6.74 -10.47 -1.90
CA LEU A 51 -6.55 -9.43 -0.90
C LEU A 51 -5.98 -10.01 0.41
N ASP A 52 -6.58 -11.09 0.93
CA ASP A 52 -6.13 -11.77 2.15
C ASP A 52 -4.69 -12.27 2.01
N SER A 53 -4.34 -12.81 0.83
CA SER A 53 -2.98 -13.26 0.55
C SER A 53 -1.99 -12.10 0.53
N LEU A 54 -2.30 -11.02 -0.19
CA LEU A 54 -1.46 -9.83 -0.34
C LEU A 54 -1.30 -9.03 0.96
N CYS A 55 -2.29 -9.09 1.85
CA CYS A 55 -2.29 -8.42 3.15
C CYS A 55 -1.81 -9.32 4.29
N SER A 56 -1.47 -10.59 4.02
CA SER A 56 -1.04 -11.51 5.06
C SER A 56 0.31 -11.12 5.70
N PRO A 57 0.57 -11.53 6.95
CA PRO A 57 1.87 -11.29 7.60
C PRO A 57 3.08 -11.78 6.80
N ARG A 58 2.91 -12.84 6.00
CA ARG A 58 3.94 -13.41 5.12
C ARG A 58 4.41 -12.42 4.05
N MET A 59 3.57 -11.47 3.66
CA MET A 59 3.94 -10.45 2.69
C MET A 59 4.75 -9.31 3.30
N HIS A 60 4.92 -9.27 4.63
CA HIS A 60 5.66 -8.23 5.35
C HIS A 60 5.27 -6.80 4.94
N GLY A 61 3.99 -6.58 4.63
CA GLY A 61 3.48 -5.29 4.16
C GLY A 61 3.96 -4.89 2.76
N ARG A 62 4.46 -5.85 1.97
CA ARG A 62 4.94 -5.69 0.59
C ARG A 62 5.99 -4.61 0.41
N GLY A 63 6.74 -4.32 1.47
CA GLY A 63 7.90 -3.45 1.42
C GLY A 63 9.19 -4.25 1.39
N TYR A 64 10.30 -3.55 1.61
CA TYR A 64 11.63 -4.05 1.29
C TYR A 64 12.31 -4.82 2.42
N VAL A 65 11.74 -4.80 3.63
CA VAL A 65 12.19 -5.64 4.75
C VAL A 65 11.71 -7.07 4.53
N ASN A 66 12.60 -8.06 4.74
CA ASN A 66 12.32 -9.49 4.59
C ASN A 66 11.75 -9.85 3.20
N TYR A 67 12.14 -9.11 2.15
CA TYR A 67 11.75 -9.37 0.76
C TYR A 67 10.23 -9.37 0.51
N GLY A 68 9.47 -8.57 1.25
CA GLY A 68 8.01 -8.49 1.14
C GLY A 68 7.53 -8.16 -0.29
N ASP A 69 8.19 -7.22 -0.96
CA ASP A 69 7.96 -6.89 -2.37
C ASP A 69 8.16 -8.10 -3.29
N ARG A 70 9.25 -8.87 -3.11
CA ARG A 70 9.54 -10.06 -3.91
C ARG A 70 8.55 -11.19 -3.66
N HIS A 71 8.06 -11.34 -2.42
CA HIS A 71 7.00 -12.28 -2.10
C HIS A 71 5.70 -11.93 -2.84
N ALA A 72 5.33 -10.65 -2.88
CA ALA A 72 4.17 -10.18 -3.63
C ALA A 72 4.35 -10.39 -5.15
N ALA A 73 5.50 -10.05 -5.71
CA ALA A 73 5.77 -10.26 -7.14
C ALA A 73 5.73 -11.74 -7.54
N ALA A 74 6.27 -12.63 -6.71
CA ALA A 74 6.19 -14.07 -6.92
C ALA A 74 4.75 -14.58 -6.86
N PHE A 75 3.92 -14.04 -5.96
CA PHE A 75 2.50 -14.33 -5.93
C PHE A 75 1.78 -13.88 -7.21
N ILE A 76 1.96 -12.62 -7.63
CA ILE A 76 1.30 -12.05 -8.81
C ILE A 76 1.67 -12.80 -10.08
N SER A 77 2.96 -13.09 -10.29
CA SER A 77 3.41 -13.86 -11.45
C SER A 77 2.81 -15.27 -11.48
N LYS A 78 2.63 -15.92 -10.31
CA LYS A 78 1.92 -17.19 -10.22
C LYS A 78 0.45 -17.04 -10.60
N GLU A 79 -0.22 -15.99 -10.14
CA GLU A 79 -1.62 -15.72 -10.50
C GLU A 79 -1.79 -15.42 -11.99
N PHE A 80 -0.86 -14.71 -12.64
CA PHE A 80 -0.86 -14.54 -14.10
C PHE A 80 -0.63 -15.84 -14.87
N LYS A 81 0.24 -16.72 -14.35
CA LYS A 81 0.53 -18.00 -15.00
C LYS A 81 -0.67 -18.96 -14.98
N LYS A 82 -1.51 -18.91 -13.94
CA LYS A 82 -2.67 -19.83 -13.77
C LYS A 82 -3.63 -19.84 -14.97
N PRO A 83 -4.14 -18.69 -15.45
CA PRO A 83 -5.01 -18.64 -16.63
C PRO A 83 -4.22 -18.60 -17.95
N GLY A 84 -2.88 -18.71 -17.93
CA GLY A 84 -2.05 -18.85 -19.12
C GLY A 84 -1.68 -17.54 -19.83
N LEU A 85 -1.56 -16.42 -19.10
CA LEU A 85 -1.02 -15.18 -19.68
C LEU A 85 0.38 -15.44 -20.24
N GLN A 86 0.70 -14.83 -21.39
CA GLN A 86 2.04 -14.87 -21.94
C GLN A 86 2.99 -13.99 -21.11
N GLN A 87 4.24 -14.40 -21.05
CA GLN A 87 5.29 -13.58 -20.47
C GLN A 87 5.52 -12.36 -21.37
N PHE A 88 5.76 -11.19 -20.77
CA PHE A 88 6.01 -9.97 -21.54
C PHE A 88 7.41 -9.97 -22.19
N ASN A 89 8.39 -10.63 -21.56
CA ASN A 89 9.73 -10.92 -22.10
C ASN A 89 10.03 -12.43 -21.93
N ASP A 90 11.28 -12.82 -21.73
CA ASP A 90 11.67 -14.20 -21.33
C ASP A 90 11.15 -14.60 -19.93
N THR A 91 10.64 -13.62 -19.17
CA THR A 91 10.05 -13.82 -17.85
C THR A 91 8.84 -12.90 -17.66
N TYR A 92 8.07 -13.09 -16.58
CA TYR A 92 7.05 -12.11 -16.15
C TYR A 92 7.67 -10.87 -15.49
N PHE A 93 8.99 -10.81 -15.29
CA PHE A 93 9.64 -9.77 -14.50
C PHE A 93 10.43 -8.79 -15.36
N GLN A 94 10.31 -7.51 -15.03
CA GLN A 94 11.19 -6.45 -15.50
C GLN A 94 11.91 -5.85 -14.29
N PHE A 95 13.20 -6.16 -14.13
CA PHE A 95 13.98 -5.71 -12.98
C PHE A 95 14.42 -4.26 -13.10
N PHE A 96 14.46 -3.58 -11.95
CA PHE A 96 15.03 -2.25 -11.79
C PHE A 96 15.69 -2.13 -10.41
N THR A 97 16.42 -1.04 -10.19
CA THR A 97 17.04 -0.73 -8.90
C THR A 97 16.45 0.53 -8.29
N LEU A 98 16.42 0.56 -6.96
CA LEU A 98 16.01 1.72 -6.20
C LEU A 98 16.81 1.83 -4.90
N ASP A 99 16.91 3.05 -4.40
CA ASP A 99 17.44 3.34 -3.07
C ASP A 99 16.26 3.51 -2.11
N VAL A 100 16.33 2.88 -0.93
CA VAL A 100 15.28 2.98 0.09
C VAL A 100 15.82 2.85 1.50
N ASN A 101 15.33 3.68 2.41
CA ASN A 101 15.56 3.57 3.83
C ASN A 101 14.46 2.72 4.49
N THR A 102 14.86 1.75 5.32
CA THR A 102 13.96 0.77 5.94
C THR A 102 14.17 0.68 7.44
N PHE A 103 13.23 0.07 8.16
CA PHE A 103 13.24 -0.09 9.61
C PHE A 103 13.02 -1.55 10.00
N PRO A 104 14.04 -2.42 9.93
CA PRO A 104 13.86 -3.87 10.08
C PRO A 104 13.64 -4.35 11.53
N ASP A 105 14.05 -3.56 12.53
CA ASP A 105 14.06 -4.02 13.93
C ASP A 105 13.49 -2.98 14.92
N ARG A 106 14.30 -2.21 15.64
CA ARG A 106 13.74 -1.34 16.69
C ARG A 106 13.25 -0.04 16.08
N VAL A 107 12.02 0.32 16.40
CA VAL A 107 11.52 1.70 16.36
C VAL A 107 10.83 1.91 17.70
N ALA A 108 11.48 2.61 18.62
CA ALA A 108 10.99 2.75 19.98
C ALA A 108 11.28 4.13 20.54
N LEU A 109 10.29 4.70 21.24
CA LEU A 109 10.41 5.95 21.97
C LEU A 109 9.75 5.85 23.33
N GLN A 110 10.49 6.18 24.38
CA GLN A 110 9.96 6.38 25.72
C GLN A 110 10.01 7.84 26.10
N VAL A 111 8.90 8.38 26.57
CA VAL A 111 8.78 9.77 27.04
C VAL A 111 8.51 9.77 28.53
N ASN A 112 9.42 10.33 29.33
CA ASN A 112 9.38 10.28 30.80
C ASN A 112 9.23 8.86 31.39
N GLY A 113 9.55 7.80 30.62
CA GLY A 113 9.42 6.40 31.03
C GLY A 113 8.17 5.70 30.48
N LYS A 114 7.19 6.42 29.92
CA LYS A 114 6.08 5.81 29.15
C LYS A 114 6.62 5.40 27.78
N LEU A 115 6.57 4.12 27.44
CA LEU A 115 6.81 3.63 26.08
C LEU A 115 5.60 3.96 25.20
N LEU A 116 5.86 4.45 23.99
CA LEU A 116 4.82 4.71 22.99
C LEU A 116 4.67 3.50 22.07
N ASP A 117 3.44 3.27 21.61
CA ASP A 117 3.11 2.20 20.67
C ASP A 117 3.55 2.53 19.24
N THR A 118 4.24 1.60 18.58
CA THR A 118 4.79 1.80 17.23
C THR A 118 3.72 1.53 16.19
N GLY A 119 3.63 2.35 15.16
CA GLY A 119 2.55 2.30 14.18
C GLY A 119 1.26 3.02 14.61
N GLU A 120 1.00 3.13 15.92
CA GLU A 120 -0.20 3.79 16.46
C GLU A 120 0.07 5.17 17.08
N GLU A 121 1.04 5.25 18.01
CA GLU A 121 1.42 6.49 18.70
C GLU A 121 2.75 7.07 18.17
N LEU A 122 3.58 6.26 17.53
CA LEU A 122 4.93 6.56 17.06
C LEU A 122 5.19 5.96 15.67
N ILE A 123 5.79 6.73 14.77
CA ILE A 123 6.46 6.19 13.58
C ILE A 123 7.86 6.81 13.45
N ALA A 124 8.77 6.10 12.78
CA ALA A 124 9.99 6.73 12.29
C ALA A 124 9.64 7.62 11.09
N ASP A 125 10.30 8.78 11.00
CA ASP A 125 10.35 9.53 9.74
C ASP A 125 10.99 8.62 8.69
N ALA A 126 10.42 8.56 7.49
CA ALA A 126 10.89 7.69 6.42
C ALA A 126 12.38 7.84 6.11
N ALA A 127 12.94 9.04 6.28
CA ALA A 127 14.34 9.34 6.05
C ALA A 127 15.19 9.29 7.34
N SER A 128 14.66 8.90 8.48
CA SER A 128 15.43 8.84 9.73
C SER A 128 16.68 7.96 9.59
N LYS A 129 17.83 8.41 10.11
CA LYS A 129 18.93 7.48 10.39
C LYS A 129 18.62 6.60 11.58
N GLY A 130 19.40 5.54 11.72
CA GLY A 130 19.47 4.73 12.92
C GLY A 130 20.20 5.44 14.06
N GLY A 131 19.90 5.02 15.28
CA GLY A 131 20.56 5.48 16.49
C GLY A 131 19.75 5.18 17.73
N GLU A 132 20.44 5.12 18.87
CA GLU A 132 19.84 4.94 20.17
C GLU A 132 20.43 5.92 21.18
N GLY A 133 19.66 6.26 22.21
CA GLY A 133 20.16 7.16 23.24
C GLY A 133 19.13 7.67 24.22
N ARG A 134 19.60 8.54 25.11
CA ARG A 134 18.78 9.29 26.07
C ARG A 134 19.03 10.78 25.86
N ALA A 135 17.97 11.58 25.92
CA ALA A 135 18.08 13.00 25.68
C ALA A 135 17.13 13.83 26.54
N LYS A 136 17.53 15.06 26.85
CA LYS A 136 16.63 16.07 27.44
C LYS A 136 15.77 16.68 26.35
N VAL A 137 14.49 16.88 26.63
CA VAL A 137 13.55 17.48 25.67
C VAL A 137 13.79 18.99 25.57
N VAL A 138 13.80 19.51 24.35
CA VAL A 138 13.73 20.94 24.03
C VAL A 138 12.57 21.14 23.07
N TYR A 139 11.55 21.88 23.51
CA TYR A 139 10.42 22.23 22.67
C TYR A 139 10.74 23.44 21.80
N LEU A 140 10.35 23.36 20.53
CA LEU A 140 10.37 24.44 19.57
C LEU A 140 8.97 24.54 18.97
N ASP A 141 8.21 25.56 19.38
CA ASP A 141 6.93 25.92 18.78
C ASP A 141 7.11 27.00 17.70
N SER A 142 6.02 27.29 16.99
CA SER A 142 6.03 28.31 15.94
C SER A 142 6.49 29.69 16.44
N ALA A 143 6.12 30.08 17.67
CA ALA A 143 6.50 31.37 18.25
C ALA A 143 8.00 31.43 18.59
N THR A 144 8.55 30.35 19.13
CA THR A 144 9.97 30.21 19.46
C THR A 144 10.82 30.29 18.21
N ILE A 145 10.41 29.64 17.12
CA ILE A 145 11.17 29.66 15.85
C ILE A 145 11.16 31.04 15.20
N ALA A 146 10.03 31.75 15.24
CA ALA A 146 9.92 33.10 14.66
C ALA A 146 10.54 34.19 15.55
N GLY A 147 10.72 33.91 16.83
CA GLY A 147 11.19 34.87 17.82
C GLY A 147 12.72 34.97 17.94
N PRO A 148 13.23 36.04 18.58
CA PRO A 148 14.67 36.25 18.77
C PRO A 148 15.33 35.21 19.70
N GLU A 149 14.54 34.52 20.53
CA GLU A 149 15.01 33.48 21.45
C GLU A 149 15.63 32.28 20.72
N VAL A 150 15.26 32.07 19.46
CA VAL A 150 15.75 30.94 18.66
C VAL A 150 17.27 30.94 18.55
N THR A 151 17.89 32.10 18.37
CA THR A 151 19.33 32.27 18.25
C THR A 151 20.05 31.85 19.53
N LYS A 152 19.46 32.17 20.69
CA LYS A 152 19.97 31.78 22.01
C LYS A 152 19.80 30.29 22.28
N ILE A 153 18.78 29.65 21.74
CA ILE A 153 18.59 28.20 21.83
C ILE A 153 19.62 27.48 20.94
N ILE A 154 19.77 27.94 19.70
CA ILE A 154 20.74 27.41 18.73
C ILE A 154 22.17 27.51 19.27
N SER A 155 22.57 28.65 19.83
CA SER A 155 23.93 28.86 20.35
C SER A 155 24.28 27.94 21.54
N LYS A 156 23.29 27.46 22.29
CA LYS A 156 23.48 26.46 23.35
C LYS A 156 23.70 25.03 22.83
N GLY A 157 23.52 24.80 21.52
CA GLY A 157 23.68 23.50 20.85
C GLY A 157 22.66 22.44 21.26
N PHE A 158 22.62 21.33 20.51
CA PHE A 158 21.64 20.24 20.71
C PHE A 158 22.23 18.89 21.13
N ARG A 159 23.53 18.83 21.46
CA ARG A 159 24.15 17.61 21.98
C ARG A 159 23.40 17.08 23.22
N LYS A 160 23.03 15.79 23.19
CA LYS A 160 22.21 15.12 24.23
C LYS A 160 20.81 15.74 24.44
N LYS A 161 20.29 16.48 23.45
CA LYS A 161 18.95 17.05 23.45
C LYS A 161 18.12 16.45 22.33
N ALA A 162 16.84 16.18 22.63
CA ALA A 162 15.84 15.82 21.65
C ALA A 162 15.03 17.08 21.34
N ILE A 163 15.06 17.51 20.09
CA ILE A 163 14.26 18.65 19.63
C ILE A 163 12.85 18.14 19.38
N VAL A 164 11.84 18.84 19.91
CA VAL A 164 10.43 18.50 19.73
C VAL A 164 9.74 19.68 19.05
N PHE A 165 9.33 19.47 17.80
CA PHE A 165 8.49 20.41 17.07
C PHE A 165 7.02 20.13 17.39
N ASP A 166 6.26 21.18 17.74
CA ASP A 166 4.83 21.09 18.05
C ASP A 166 3.95 20.74 16.84
N SER A 167 4.46 20.93 15.61
CA SER A 167 3.75 20.60 14.38
C SER A 167 4.69 20.42 13.19
N PRO A 168 4.24 19.77 12.09
CA PRO A 168 4.99 19.68 10.84
C PRO A 168 5.28 21.05 10.22
N LYS A 169 4.36 22.01 10.39
CA LYS A 169 4.55 23.38 9.89
C LYS A 169 5.73 24.05 10.58
N THR A 170 5.83 23.88 11.90
CA THR A 170 6.94 24.40 12.71
C THR A 170 8.26 23.75 12.30
N ARG A 171 8.29 22.41 12.14
CA ARG A 171 9.46 21.70 11.61
C ARG A 171 9.88 22.25 10.24
N LYS A 172 8.94 22.37 9.30
CA LYS A 172 9.20 22.88 7.94
C LYS A 172 9.79 24.28 7.98
N SER A 173 9.26 25.17 8.82
CA SER A 173 9.80 26.52 9.01
C SER A 173 11.22 26.50 9.56
N ALA A 174 11.52 25.63 10.54
CA ALA A 174 12.88 25.45 11.04
C ALA A 174 13.84 24.98 9.94
N PHE A 175 13.43 24.01 9.13
CA PHE A 175 14.28 23.40 8.09
C PHE A 175 14.58 24.36 6.94
N GLN A 176 13.75 25.38 6.72
CA GLN A 176 14.02 26.47 5.76
C GLN A 176 15.09 27.46 6.24
N SER A 177 15.39 27.49 7.54
CA SER A 177 16.45 28.35 8.10
C SER A 177 17.80 27.64 8.05
N LEU A 178 18.76 28.23 7.33
CA LEU A 178 20.14 27.73 7.25
C LEU A 178 20.79 27.57 8.63
N GLN A 179 20.47 28.47 9.57
CA GLN A 179 20.98 28.42 10.93
C GLN A 179 20.54 27.14 11.64
N PHE A 180 19.28 26.72 11.46
CA PHE A 180 18.77 25.47 12.02
C PHE A 180 19.35 24.27 11.30
N PHE A 181 19.34 24.28 9.98
CA PHE A 181 19.81 23.16 9.17
C PHE A 181 21.24 22.73 9.56
N SER A 182 22.13 23.69 9.81
CA SER A 182 23.51 23.42 10.24
C SER A 182 23.65 22.76 11.62
N VAL A 183 22.68 22.94 12.53
CA VAL A 183 22.77 22.46 13.92
C VAL A 183 21.92 21.25 14.24
N LEU A 184 20.89 20.95 13.43
CA LEU A 184 20.03 19.77 13.59
C LEU A 184 20.81 18.44 13.66
N PRO A 185 21.88 18.21 12.86
CA PRO A 185 22.68 16.99 12.97
C PRO A 185 23.32 16.76 14.35
N SER A 186 23.46 17.81 15.17
CA SER A 186 24.00 17.69 16.54
C SER A 186 22.97 17.23 17.58
N ALA A 187 21.68 17.24 17.22
CA ALA A 187 20.61 16.77 18.09
C ALA A 187 20.70 15.25 18.27
N ALA A 188 20.35 14.76 19.47
CA ALA A 188 20.28 13.32 19.71
C ALA A 188 19.11 12.69 18.93
N ALA A 189 17.99 13.39 18.88
CA ALA A 189 16.82 13.05 18.06
C ALA A 189 16.02 14.31 17.72
N VAL A 190 15.30 14.26 16.62
CA VAL A 190 14.29 15.24 16.20
C VAL A 190 12.94 14.55 16.25
N ILE A 191 11.97 15.13 16.95
CA ILE A 191 10.65 14.59 17.15
C ILE A 191 9.65 15.61 16.64
N THR A 192 8.68 15.19 15.83
CA THR A 192 7.62 16.05 15.31
C THR A 192 6.28 15.57 15.82
N LEU A 193 5.54 16.44 16.50
CA LEU A 193 4.19 16.12 16.92
C LEU A 193 3.22 16.23 15.74
N GLN A 194 2.34 15.24 15.63
CA GLN A 194 1.40 15.08 14.53
C GLN A 194 -0.02 14.92 15.07
N LYS A 195 -1.02 15.49 14.38
CA LYS A 195 -2.43 15.20 14.68
C LYS A 195 -2.87 13.82 14.17
N LYS A 196 -2.19 13.35 13.12
CA LYS A 196 -2.38 12.03 12.49
C LYS A 196 -1.02 11.57 11.96
N LEU A 197 -0.69 10.31 12.19
CA LEU A 197 0.51 9.69 11.64
C LEU A 197 0.25 9.23 10.21
N THR A 198 1.19 9.53 9.31
CA THR A 198 1.17 9.08 7.91
C THR A 198 2.59 8.62 7.57
N ALA A 199 2.79 7.30 7.52
CA ALA A 199 4.07 6.73 7.13
C ALA A 199 4.30 6.86 5.61
N SER A 200 5.57 6.88 5.23
CA SER A 200 6.04 6.97 3.85
C SER A 200 7.36 6.21 3.71
N LEU A 201 7.93 6.20 2.51
CA LEU A 201 9.25 5.67 2.20
C LEU A 201 10.15 6.81 1.71
N ALA A 202 11.44 6.71 1.99
CA ALA A 202 12.44 7.69 1.54
C ALA A 202 13.58 7.00 0.81
N LYS A 203 14.10 7.68 -0.22
CA LYS A 203 15.28 7.24 -1.01
C LYS A 203 16.60 7.81 -0.47
N GLU A 204 16.52 8.54 0.64
CA GLU A 204 17.63 9.24 1.27
C GLU A 204 17.52 9.10 2.77
N GLN A 205 18.63 9.36 3.47
CA GLN A 205 18.69 9.31 4.92
C GLN A 205 19.18 10.65 5.50
N LEU A 206 18.41 11.20 6.43
CA LEU A 206 18.74 12.35 7.25
C LEU A 206 19.93 12.04 8.16
N PRO A 207 20.79 13.02 8.47
CA PRO A 207 21.96 12.80 9.33
C PRO A 207 21.62 12.75 10.83
N PHE A 208 20.35 12.65 11.21
CA PHE A 208 19.86 12.60 12.61
C PHE A 208 18.64 11.67 12.75
N VAL A 209 18.46 11.12 13.95
CA VAL A 209 17.26 10.30 14.23
C VAL A 209 16.05 11.22 14.19
N SER A 210 15.03 10.84 13.43
CA SER A 210 13.83 11.63 13.20
C SER A 210 12.59 10.76 13.45
N LEU A 211 11.71 11.20 14.34
CA LEU A 211 10.52 10.46 14.76
C LEU A 211 9.29 11.35 14.64
N GLU A 212 8.15 10.75 14.36
CA GLU A 212 6.86 11.40 14.38
C GLU A 212 5.97 10.78 15.45
N VAL A 213 5.34 11.61 16.26
CA VAL A 213 4.59 11.17 17.43
C VAL A 213 3.20 11.78 17.42
N LEU A 214 2.18 10.97 17.72
CA LEU A 214 0.82 11.44 17.83
C LEU A 214 0.72 12.44 19.00
N GLN A 215 0.14 13.61 18.74
CA GLN A 215 0.09 14.70 19.72
C GLN A 215 -0.67 14.29 20.98
N SER A 216 -1.73 13.47 20.86
CA SER A 216 -2.50 12.95 22.00
C SER A 216 -1.71 11.96 22.86
N ALA A 217 -0.68 11.31 22.31
CA ALA A 217 0.19 10.38 23.04
C ALA A 217 1.34 11.09 23.77
N TRP A 218 1.64 12.34 23.41
CA TRP A 218 2.75 13.11 23.96
C TRP A 218 2.43 13.71 25.35
N PRO A 219 3.19 13.38 26.42
CA PRO A 219 2.93 13.92 27.75
C PRO A 219 3.18 15.43 27.85
N ALA A 220 2.23 16.17 28.45
CA ALA A 220 2.31 17.63 28.61
C ALA A 220 3.58 18.15 29.34
N LYS A 221 4.18 17.33 30.20
CA LYS A 221 5.40 17.66 30.95
C LYS A 221 6.60 16.79 30.53
N ALA A 222 6.75 16.49 29.24
CA ALA A 222 7.89 15.72 28.75
C ALA A 222 9.22 16.44 29.05
N LYS A 223 10.12 15.76 29.76
CA LYS A 223 11.44 16.31 30.15
C LYS A 223 12.59 15.51 29.57
N LYS A 224 12.40 14.20 29.39
CA LYS A 224 13.42 13.27 28.92
C LYS A 224 12.82 12.22 28.00
N VAL A 225 13.62 11.79 27.04
CA VAL A 225 13.30 10.67 26.16
C VAL A 225 14.39 9.61 26.17
N ARG A 226 14.00 8.36 25.88
CA ARG A 226 14.90 7.28 25.47
C ARG A 226 14.41 6.75 24.14
N PHE A 227 15.28 6.62 23.14
CA PHE A 227 14.90 6.15 21.82
C PHE A 227 15.86 5.07 21.33
N ALA A 228 15.38 4.22 20.45
CA ALA A 228 16.17 3.28 19.66
C ALA A 228 15.51 3.12 18.28
N VAL A 229 16.28 3.39 17.23
CA VAL A 229 15.85 3.26 15.84
C VAL A 229 16.92 2.47 15.10
N ASP A 230 16.57 1.32 14.55
CA ASP A 230 17.42 0.55 13.66
C ASP A 230 16.95 0.84 12.23
N ALA A 231 17.60 1.81 11.57
CA ALA A 231 17.32 2.17 10.19
C ALA A 231 18.43 1.66 9.27
N GLU A 232 18.03 1.12 8.12
CA GLU A 232 18.94 0.55 7.12
C GLU A 232 18.68 1.20 5.76
N MET A 233 19.68 1.92 5.26
CA MET A 233 19.66 2.49 3.92
C MET A 233 20.14 1.43 2.91
N GLN A 234 19.22 0.88 2.15
CA GLN A 234 19.51 -0.09 1.10
C GLN A 234 19.74 0.66 -0.22
N LYS A 235 20.97 0.57 -0.72
CA LYS A 235 21.36 1.18 -2.01
C LYS A 235 21.30 0.16 -3.13
N ASN A 236 20.85 0.59 -4.30
CA ASN A 236 20.69 -0.25 -5.49
C ASN A 236 19.92 -1.55 -5.21
N LEU A 237 18.89 -1.47 -4.36
CA LEU A 237 18.01 -2.60 -4.08
C LEU A 237 17.32 -3.02 -5.37
N ILE A 238 17.45 -4.30 -5.73
CA ILE A 238 16.77 -4.85 -6.90
C ILE A 238 15.31 -5.15 -6.54
N SER A 239 14.39 -4.57 -7.31
CA SER A 239 12.96 -4.87 -7.33
C SER A 239 12.51 -5.09 -8.79
N GLN A 240 11.21 -5.29 -9.03
CA GLN A 240 10.71 -5.70 -10.35
C GLN A 240 9.28 -5.24 -10.63
N ASN A 241 8.97 -4.91 -11.88
CA ASN A 241 7.58 -4.93 -12.36
C ASN A 241 7.20 -6.37 -12.70
N VAL A 242 5.92 -6.72 -12.59
CA VAL A 242 5.37 -8.01 -13.01
C VAL A 242 4.39 -7.80 -14.16
N ALA A 243 4.66 -8.36 -15.33
CA ALA A 243 3.87 -8.11 -16.53
C ALA A 243 3.41 -9.41 -17.21
N GLY A 244 2.12 -9.49 -17.51
CA GLY A 244 1.51 -10.60 -18.25
C GLY A 244 0.65 -10.11 -19.42
N LEU A 245 0.76 -10.77 -20.56
CA LEU A 245 0.13 -10.40 -21.82
C LEU A 245 -0.99 -11.38 -22.22
N ILE A 246 -2.11 -10.85 -22.67
CA ILE A 246 -3.16 -11.59 -23.38
C ILE A 246 -3.21 -11.06 -24.81
N PRO A 247 -2.85 -11.87 -25.84
CA PRO A 247 -2.94 -11.44 -27.23
C PRO A 247 -4.39 -11.15 -27.64
N GLY A 248 -4.58 -10.07 -28.38
CA GLY A 248 -5.86 -9.73 -29.00
C GLY A 248 -6.26 -10.74 -30.08
N THR A 249 -7.57 -10.94 -30.27
CA THR A 249 -8.08 -11.89 -31.27
C THR A 249 -8.07 -11.34 -32.68
N THR A 250 -8.10 -10.02 -32.85
CA THR A 250 -8.27 -9.36 -34.15
C THR A 250 -7.15 -8.36 -34.43
N GLU A 251 -6.79 -7.55 -33.44
CA GLU A 251 -5.73 -6.53 -33.55
C GLU A 251 -4.67 -6.73 -32.46
N PRO A 252 -3.83 -7.77 -32.57
CA PRO A 252 -2.86 -8.11 -31.52
C PRO A 252 -1.74 -7.09 -31.35
N ASP A 253 -1.48 -6.24 -32.35
CA ASP A 253 -0.43 -5.23 -32.31
C ASP A 253 -0.85 -3.95 -31.56
N SER A 254 -2.14 -3.79 -31.29
CA SER A 254 -2.70 -2.70 -30.47
C SER A 254 -2.87 -3.17 -29.04
N VAL A 255 -2.30 -2.45 -28.06
CA VAL A 255 -2.22 -2.89 -26.66
C VAL A 255 -2.94 -1.92 -25.72
N ILE A 256 -3.83 -2.45 -24.89
CA ILE A 256 -4.40 -1.76 -23.73
C ILE A 256 -3.61 -2.18 -22.49
N ILE A 257 -3.12 -1.20 -21.73
CA ILE A 257 -2.37 -1.46 -20.49
C ILE A 257 -3.29 -1.24 -19.29
N ILE A 258 -3.36 -2.22 -18.39
CA ILE A 258 -4.04 -2.14 -17.10
C ILE A 258 -2.99 -2.31 -16.01
N CYS A 259 -2.91 -1.34 -15.09
CA CYS A 259 -1.88 -1.32 -14.06
C CYS A 259 -2.41 -1.07 -12.65
N ALA A 260 -1.68 -1.59 -11.67
CA ALA A 260 -1.82 -1.32 -10.25
C ALA A 260 -0.48 -1.62 -9.59
N HIS A 261 -0.01 -0.83 -8.63
CA HIS A 261 1.26 -1.13 -7.94
C HIS A 261 1.03 -2.14 -6.81
N TYR A 262 2.00 -3.03 -6.58
CA TYR A 262 1.91 -4.04 -5.53
C TYR A 262 2.75 -3.74 -4.29
N ASP A 263 3.71 -2.84 -4.37
CA ASP A 263 4.52 -2.43 -3.22
C ASP A 263 3.67 -1.68 -2.20
N HIS A 264 4.14 -1.65 -0.95
CA HIS A 264 3.59 -0.79 0.09
C HIS A 264 4.68 -0.51 1.15
N LEU A 265 4.30 0.20 2.22
CA LEU A 265 5.22 0.71 3.25
C LEU A 265 6.05 -0.35 3.99
N GLY A 266 5.65 -1.63 3.96
CA GLY A 266 6.42 -2.70 4.57
C GLY A 266 6.34 -2.76 6.10
N ARG A 267 7.46 -3.08 6.73
CA ARG A 267 7.60 -3.18 8.19
C ARG A 267 8.05 -1.85 8.80
N MET A 268 7.53 -1.56 9.99
CA MET A 268 8.00 -0.48 10.87
C MET A 268 8.49 -1.12 12.16
N GLY A 269 9.68 -1.70 12.09
CA GLY A 269 10.26 -2.46 13.17
C GLY A 269 9.86 -3.94 13.20
N ARG A 270 10.10 -4.56 14.35
CA ARG A 270 10.07 -6.01 14.53
C ARG A 270 8.67 -6.60 14.38
N ASP A 271 7.66 -5.97 14.95
CA ASP A 271 6.33 -6.56 15.10
C ASP A 271 5.31 -5.92 14.14
N ASP A 272 5.48 -4.64 13.83
CA ASP A 272 4.52 -3.86 13.05
C ASP A 272 4.80 -3.86 11.54
N TYR A 273 3.72 -3.92 10.76
CA TYR A 273 3.76 -3.77 9.31
C TYR A 273 2.47 -3.15 8.79
N PHE A 274 2.53 -2.57 7.59
CA PHE A 274 1.37 -1.97 6.95
C PHE A 274 0.80 -2.90 5.87
N PRO A 275 -0.38 -3.52 6.08
CA PRO A 275 -0.92 -4.53 5.16
C PRO A 275 -1.33 -3.97 3.79
N GLY A 276 -1.57 -2.66 3.67
CA GLY A 276 -1.84 -2.00 2.39
C GLY A 276 -3.05 -2.58 1.62
N ALA A 277 -4.18 -2.79 2.30
CA ALA A 277 -5.37 -3.39 1.68
C ALA A 277 -5.95 -2.50 0.58
N ASN A 278 -6.21 -1.23 0.90
CA ASN A 278 -6.72 -0.27 -0.07
C ASN A 278 -5.62 0.35 -0.95
N ASP A 279 -4.40 0.39 -0.44
CA ASP A 279 -3.22 0.94 -1.12
C ASP A 279 -2.15 -0.17 -1.18
N ASN A 280 -2.00 -0.92 -2.26
CA ASN A 280 -2.94 -1.05 -3.38
C ASN A 280 -3.22 -2.52 -3.69
N ALA A 281 -3.31 -3.36 -2.65
CA ALA A 281 -3.66 -4.77 -2.81
C ALA A 281 -5.05 -4.96 -3.42
N SER A 282 -5.98 -4.02 -3.19
CA SER A 282 -7.28 -3.96 -3.84
C SER A 282 -7.15 -3.79 -5.36
N GLY A 283 -6.30 -2.87 -5.83
CA GLY A 283 -6.01 -2.67 -7.24
C GLY A 283 -5.38 -3.91 -7.88
N ILE A 284 -4.41 -4.53 -7.21
CA ILE A 284 -3.83 -5.80 -7.67
C ILE A 284 -4.89 -6.91 -7.73
N SER A 285 -5.76 -7.01 -6.73
CA SER A 285 -6.81 -8.03 -6.71
C SER A 285 -7.78 -7.87 -7.88
N MET A 286 -8.13 -6.63 -8.23
CA MET A 286 -8.96 -6.31 -9.40
C MET A 286 -8.21 -6.59 -10.71
N LEU A 287 -6.93 -6.21 -10.80
CA LEU A 287 -6.08 -6.45 -11.95
C LEU A 287 -5.96 -7.96 -12.25
N LEU A 288 -5.76 -8.78 -11.22
CA LEU A 288 -5.71 -10.25 -11.33
C LEU A 288 -7.07 -10.83 -11.76
N GLU A 289 -8.18 -10.27 -11.28
CA GLU A 289 -9.52 -10.71 -11.67
C GLU A 289 -9.80 -10.41 -13.14
N LEU A 290 -9.45 -9.22 -13.62
CA LEU A 290 -9.56 -8.85 -15.03
C LEU A 290 -8.68 -9.73 -15.91
N ALA A 291 -7.43 -9.98 -15.49
CA ALA A 291 -6.52 -10.88 -16.21
C ALA A 291 -7.12 -12.29 -16.36
N ASN A 292 -7.70 -12.85 -15.29
CA ASN A 292 -8.36 -14.15 -15.34
C ASN A 292 -9.62 -14.14 -16.23
N PHE A 293 -10.42 -13.07 -16.15
CA PHE A 293 -11.61 -12.90 -16.96
C PHE A 293 -11.29 -12.89 -18.46
N TYR A 294 -10.36 -12.03 -18.90
CA TYR A 294 -10.00 -11.85 -20.31
C TYR A 294 -9.16 -13.00 -20.88
N ALA A 295 -8.54 -13.82 -20.03
CA ALA A 295 -7.82 -15.01 -20.49
C ALA A 295 -8.77 -16.15 -20.89
N SER A 296 -10.01 -16.13 -20.40
CA SER A 296 -11.01 -17.15 -20.72
C SER A 296 -11.43 -17.08 -22.19
N ALA A 297 -11.54 -18.23 -22.86
CA ALA A 297 -11.90 -18.33 -24.27
C ALA A 297 -13.12 -17.47 -24.72
N PRO A 298 -14.26 -17.44 -23.99
CA PRO A 298 -15.41 -16.61 -24.39
C PRO A 298 -15.17 -15.10 -24.26
N ASN A 299 -14.13 -14.68 -23.53
CA ASN A 299 -13.92 -13.29 -23.15
C ASN A 299 -12.63 -12.71 -23.73
N LYS A 300 -11.94 -13.42 -24.63
CA LYS A 300 -10.69 -12.92 -25.19
C LYS A 300 -10.89 -11.55 -25.84
N PRO A 301 -10.02 -10.57 -25.56
CA PRO A 301 -10.21 -9.20 -26.02
C PRO A 301 -9.86 -9.04 -27.51
N HIS A 302 -10.46 -8.03 -28.14
CA HIS A 302 -10.17 -7.68 -29.54
C HIS A 302 -8.72 -7.21 -29.74
N TYR A 303 -8.28 -6.34 -28.84
CA TYR A 303 -6.92 -5.81 -28.72
C TYR A 303 -6.12 -6.61 -27.69
N SER A 304 -4.80 -6.62 -27.81
CA SER A 304 -3.95 -7.19 -26.77
C SER A 304 -4.13 -6.44 -25.45
N MET A 305 -4.08 -7.16 -24.33
CA MET A 305 -4.14 -6.60 -23.00
C MET A 305 -2.88 -6.94 -22.23
N LEU A 306 -2.18 -5.91 -21.75
CA LEU A 306 -0.99 -6.04 -20.92
C LEU A 306 -1.33 -5.63 -19.50
N PHE A 307 -1.22 -6.58 -18.58
CA PHE A 307 -1.43 -6.37 -17.15
C PHE A 307 -0.08 -6.16 -16.48
N ILE A 308 0.12 -5.00 -15.83
CA ILE A 308 1.38 -4.65 -15.17
C ILE A 308 1.13 -4.37 -13.69
N ALA A 309 1.84 -5.11 -12.84
CA ALA A 309 1.94 -4.85 -11.42
C ALA A 309 3.28 -4.23 -11.03
#